data_AF-A0A538PKV4-F1
#
_entry.id   AF-A0A538PKV4-F1
#
_cell.length_a   1.000
_cell.length_b   1.000
_cell.length_c   1.000
_cell.angle_alpha   90.00
_cell.angle_beta   90.00
_cell.angle_gamma   90.00
#
_symmetry.space_group_name_H-M   'P 1'
#
loop_
_entity.id
_entity.type
_entity.pdbx_description
1 polymer ?
#
loop_
_entity_poly.entity_id
_entity_poly.type
_entity_poly.pdbx_seq_one_letter_code
_entity_poly.pdbx_strand_id
1 'polypeptide(L)'
;MRACLIVVALLGLSRVAHADVFAFKDLDGFERCMQLDHLVEKVNTDKGSQTRLLSPLEIQLRCIEAAVKLVSASKNKDLTMDFIKATKRLTAPENALDLIGVLVDTSIAACNDLVNYEVFIKALSYPRDNTFYLPRARSVVKRCLKDKEFKKDFLEEQDKSDAHVAANACQILLEEKLVKSCKGGK
;
A
#
# COMPACT_ATOMS: atom_id res chain seq x y z
N MET A 1 37.72 -30.34 44.36
CA MET A 1 36.44 -31.07 44.42
C MET A 1 35.32 -30.13 44.00
N ARG A 2 34.62 -30.54 42.94
CA ARG A 2 33.29 -30.15 42.42
C ARG A 2 32.60 -28.85 42.89
N ALA A 3 32.57 -27.90 41.96
CA ALA A 3 31.45 -27.08 41.47
C ALA A 3 30.09 -27.10 42.21
N CYS A 4 29.50 -25.90 42.34
CA CYS A 4 28.10 -25.69 41.99
C CYS A 4 27.89 -24.22 41.56
N LEU A 5 27.87 -23.99 40.25
CA LEU A 5 27.47 -22.74 39.60
C LEU A 5 25.94 -22.81 39.45
N ILE A 6 25.21 -22.04 40.24
CA ILE A 6 23.75 -21.91 40.07
C ILE A 6 23.53 -20.89 38.95
N VAL A 7 23.41 -21.38 37.72
CA VAL A 7 22.86 -20.60 36.61
C VAL A 7 21.36 -20.53 36.81
N VAL A 8 20.87 -19.43 37.38
CA VAL A 8 19.44 -19.10 37.31
C VAL A 8 19.17 -18.66 35.88
N ALA A 9 18.81 -19.63 35.03
CA ALA A 9 18.17 -19.35 33.76
C ALA A 9 16.77 -18.77 34.07
N LEU A 10 16.72 -17.45 34.24
CA LEU A 10 15.49 -16.70 34.05
C LEU A 10 15.12 -16.82 32.57
N LEU A 11 14.48 -17.94 32.24
CA LEU A 11 13.55 -18.02 31.12
C LEU A 11 12.44 -17.01 31.46
N GLY A 12 12.72 -15.75 31.17
CA GLY A 12 11.72 -14.72 31.05
C GLY A 12 10.78 -15.19 29.96
N LEU A 13 9.73 -15.88 30.37
CA LEU A 13 8.48 -15.97 29.65
C LEU A 13 8.11 -14.52 29.34
N SER A 14 8.49 -14.06 28.15
CA SER A 14 7.93 -12.88 27.55
C SER A 14 6.43 -13.13 27.55
N ARG A 15 5.74 -12.59 28.56
CA ARG A 15 4.33 -12.30 28.48
C ARG A 15 4.24 -11.31 27.34
N VAL A 16 4.13 -11.82 26.12
CA VAL A 16 3.72 -11.05 24.96
C VAL A 16 2.28 -10.70 25.27
N ALA A 17 2.09 -9.63 26.04
CA ALA A 17 0.95 -8.77 25.80
C ALA A 17 0.94 -8.62 24.28
N HIS A 18 -0.09 -9.16 23.61
CA HIS A 18 -0.26 -8.99 22.18
C HIS A 18 -0.47 -7.49 21.97
N ALA A 19 0.64 -6.73 21.97
CA ALA A 19 0.66 -5.36 21.53
C ALA A 19 0.02 -5.42 20.15
N ASP A 20 -1.04 -4.64 19.96
CA ASP A 20 -1.71 -4.56 18.68
C ASP A 20 -0.64 -4.26 17.63
N VAL A 21 -0.29 -5.26 16.83
CA VAL A 21 0.83 -5.19 15.87
C VAL A 21 0.56 -4.14 14.80
N PHE A 22 -0.71 -3.74 14.66
CA PHE A 22 -1.17 -2.69 13.76
C PHE A 22 -1.07 -1.27 14.39
N ALA A 23 -0.74 -1.14 15.69
CA ALA A 23 -0.65 0.14 16.40
C ALA A 23 0.78 0.73 16.43
N PHE A 24 1.52 0.61 15.32
CA PHE A 24 2.83 1.23 15.17
C PHE A 24 2.74 2.75 14.97
N LYS A 25 3.86 3.46 15.22
CA LYS A 25 3.96 4.93 15.13
C LYS A 25 5.05 5.41 14.17
N ASP A 26 5.84 4.50 13.63
CA ASP A 26 7.04 4.77 12.86
C ASP A 26 7.29 3.68 11.80
N LEU A 27 8.35 3.86 11.00
CA LEU A 27 8.77 2.94 9.96
C LEU A 27 9.19 1.58 10.51
N ASP A 28 9.95 1.55 11.59
CA ASP A 28 10.42 0.30 12.16
C ASP A 28 9.25 -0.59 12.62
N GLY A 29 8.23 0.01 13.24
CA GLY A 29 7.01 -0.69 13.61
C GLY A 29 6.20 -1.17 12.41
N PHE A 30 6.11 -0.35 11.36
CA PHE A 30 5.46 -0.74 10.11
C PHE A 30 6.18 -1.93 9.45
N GLU A 31 7.50 -1.88 9.30
CA GLU A 31 8.28 -2.97 8.69
C GLU A 31 8.18 -4.27 9.48
N ARG A 32 8.21 -4.20 10.82
CA ARG A 32 7.96 -5.37 11.68
C ARG A 32 6.57 -5.95 11.45
N CYS A 33 5.54 -5.11 11.33
CA CYS A 33 4.18 -5.54 11.03
C CYS A 33 4.12 -6.30 9.69
N MET A 34 4.76 -5.74 8.65
CA MET A 34 4.76 -6.29 7.28
C MET A 34 5.50 -7.63 7.14
N GLN A 35 6.41 -7.94 8.07
CA GLN A 35 7.23 -9.15 8.07
C GLN A 35 6.65 -10.29 8.90
N LEU A 36 5.51 -10.09 9.57
CA LEU A 36 4.83 -11.15 10.31
C LEU A 36 4.36 -12.25 9.35
N ASP A 37 4.73 -13.47 9.66
CA ASP A 37 4.38 -14.68 8.91
C ASP A 37 3.01 -15.23 9.31
N HIS A 38 2.59 -15.02 10.56
CA HIS A 38 1.25 -15.32 11.03
C HIS A 38 0.87 -14.48 12.25
N LEU A 39 -0.43 -14.23 12.42
CA LEU A 39 -0.97 -13.56 13.59
C LEU A 39 -2.23 -14.30 14.04
N VAL A 40 -2.32 -14.56 15.34
CA VAL A 40 -3.50 -15.16 15.95
C VAL A 40 -4.41 -14.05 16.44
N GLU A 41 -5.59 -13.93 15.85
CA GLU A 41 -6.61 -12.96 16.25
C GLU A 41 -7.75 -13.67 17.00
N LYS A 42 -8.23 -13.03 18.07
CA LYS A 42 -9.41 -13.48 18.80
C LYS A 42 -10.58 -12.57 18.45
N VAL A 43 -11.55 -13.12 17.72
CA VAL A 43 -12.77 -12.43 17.31
C VAL A 43 -13.89 -12.78 18.29
N ASN A 44 -14.48 -11.77 18.92
CA ASN A 44 -15.67 -11.96 19.74
C ASN A 44 -16.91 -12.01 18.83
N THR A 45 -17.67 -13.09 18.93
CA THR A 45 -18.94 -13.29 18.22
C THR A 45 -20.07 -13.42 19.24
N ASP A 46 -21.31 -13.32 18.80
CA ASP A 46 -22.50 -13.53 19.65
C ASP A 46 -22.54 -14.94 20.28
N LYS A 47 -21.74 -15.89 19.75
CA LYS A 47 -21.62 -17.27 20.23
C LYS A 47 -20.36 -17.50 21.08
N GLY A 48 -19.65 -16.44 21.46
CA GLY A 48 -18.39 -16.50 22.20
C GLY A 48 -17.18 -16.10 21.36
N SER A 49 -15.97 -16.37 21.85
CA SER A 49 -14.74 -15.98 21.16
C SER A 49 -14.23 -17.06 20.23
N GLN A 50 -14.00 -16.71 18.96
CA GLN A 50 -13.32 -17.56 17.99
C GLN A 50 -11.88 -17.08 17.79
N THR A 51 -10.95 -18.02 17.77
CA THR A 51 -9.57 -17.74 17.38
C THR A 51 -9.39 -18.03 15.88
N ARG A 52 -8.77 -17.11 15.15
CA ARG A 52 -8.45 -17.24 13.72
C ARG A 52 -6.99 -16.89 13.49
N LEU A 53 -6.36 -17.64 12.59
CA LEU A 53 -5.03 -17.31 12.07
C LEU A 53 -5.18 -16.37 10.87
N LEU A 54 -4.44 -15.28 10.86
CA LEU A 54 -4.30 -14.40 9.71
C LEU A 54 -3.11 -14.83 8.87
N SER A 55 -3.31 -14.86 7.56
CA SER A 55 -2.24 -15.10 6.58
C SER A 55 -1.33 -13.88 6.43
N PRO A 56 -0.09 -14.05 5.90
CA PRO A 56 0.82 -12.93 5.63
C PRO A 56 0.18 -11.81 4.81
N LEU A 57 -0.58 -12.17 3.77
CA LEU A 57 -1.24 -11.18 2.89
C LEU A 57 -2.27 -10.35 3.66
N GLU A 58 -3.08 -10.97 4.51
CA GLU A 58 -4.06 -10.26 5.33
C GLU A 58 -3.40 -9.33 6.35
N ILE A 59 -2.29 -9.77 6.93
CA ILE A 59 -1.50 -8.94 7.86
C ILE A 59 -0.94 -7.74 7.13
N GLN A 60 -0.30 -7.94 5.98
CA GLN A 60 0.29 -6.87 5.17
C GLN A 60 -0.74 -5.81 4.78
N LEU A 61 -1.92 -6.22 4.30
CA LEU A 61 -2.99 -5.29 3.96
C LEU A 61 -3.45 -4.47 5.17
N ARG A 62 -3.61 -5.09 6.34
CA ARG A 62 -3.98 -4.38 7.59
C ARG A 62 -2.87 -3.45 8.09
N CYS A 63 -1.59 -3.83 7.94
CA CYS A 63 -0.47 -2.95 8.23
C CYS A 63 -0.51 -1.72 7.31
N ILE A 64 -0.78 -1.88 6.02
CA ILE A 64 -0.91 -0.74 5.09
C ILE A 64 -2.10 0.15 5.48
N GLU A 65 -3.25 -0.42 5.82
CA GLU A 65 -4.41 0.35 6.30
C GLU A 65 -4.09 1.15 7.56
N ALA A 66 -3.37 0.57 8.51
CA ALA A 66 -2.91 1.27 9.71
C ALA A 66 -1.91 2.40 9.38
N ALA A 67 -0.99 2.14 8.45
CA ALA A 67 -0.05 3.13 7.96
C ALA A 67 -0.77 4.31 7.30
N VAL A 68 -1.74 4.04 6.43
CA VAL A 68 -2.61 5.06 5.79
C VAL A 68 -3.30 5.93 6.84
N LYS A 69 -3.87 5.33 7.90
CA LYS A 69 -4.49 6.10 9.00
C LYS A 69 -3.48 7.00 9.71
N LEU A 70 -2.31 6.46 10.04
CA LEU A 70 -1.24 7.19 10.72
C LEU A 70 -0.74 8.38 9.89
N VAL A 71 -0.45 8.17 8.60
CA VAL A 71 0.07 9.24 7.74
C VAL A 71 -1.00 10.25 7.31
N SER A 72 -2.26 9.82 7.17
CA SER A 72 -3.38 10.74 6.91
C SER A 72 -3.59 11.72 8.06
N ALA A 73 -3.43 11.24 9.31
CA ALA A 73 -3.58 12.09 10.49
C ALA A 73 -2.38 13.03 10.70
N SER A 74 -1.15 12.55 10.49
CA SER A 74 0.07 13.34 10.70
C SER A 74 0.43 14.26 9.54
N LYS A 75 -0.02 13.94 8.31
CA LYS A 75 0.37 14.61 7.05
C LYS A 75 1.89 14.71 6.84
N ASN A 76 2.65 13.80 7.44
CA ASN A 76 4.10 13.76 7.31
C ASN A 76 4.48 13.12 5.96
N LYS A 77 4.92 13.95 5.00
CA LYS A 77 5.27 13.52 3.64
C LYS A 77 6.45 12.55 3.62
N ASP A 78 7.48 12.80 4.41
CA ASP A 78 8.69 11.98 4.46
C ASP A 78 8.36 10.58 4.99
N LEU A 79 7.61 10.52 6.10
CA LEU A 79 7.13 9.25 6.66
C LEU A 79 6.23 8.48 5.67
N THR A 80 5.40 9.21 4.91
CA THR A 80 4.53 8.60 3.89
C THR A 80 5.38 7.99 2.77
N MET A 81 6.40 8.71 2.29
CA MET A 81 7.35 8.21 1.29
C MET A 81 8.14 7.00 1.78
N ASP A 82 8.55 6.99 3.05
CA ASP A 82 9.23 5.85 3.64
C ASP A 82 8.32 4.61 3.71
N PHE A 83 7.05 4.77 4.08
CA PHE A 83 6.06 3.69 4.04
C PHE A 83 5.81 3.18 2.61
N ILE A 84 5.77 4.07 1.60
CA ILE A 84 5.64 3.67 0.20
C ILE A 84 6.84 2.81 -0.22
N LYS A 85 8.07 3.27 0.07
CA LYS A 85 9.30 2.53 -0.27
C LYS A 85 9.35 1.17 0.42
N ALA A 86 9.02 1.11 1.72
CA ALA A 86 8.98 -0.15 2.45
C ALA A 86 7.91 -1.10 1.90
N THR A 87 6.72 -0.61 1.57
CA THR A 87 5.64 -1.42 0.96
C THR A 87 6.08 -2.04 -0.37
N LYS A 88 6.71 -1.24 -1.24
CA LYS A 88 7.24 -1.72 -2.54
C LYS A 88 8.35 -2.77 -2.36
N ARG A 89 9.17 -2.65 -1.32
CA ARG A 89 10.28 -3.57 -1.05
C ARG A 89 9.80 -4.89 -0.46
N LEU A 90 8.80 -4.83 0.42
CA LEU A 90 8.34 -5.97 1.21
C LEU A 90 7.16 -6.72 0.57
N THR A 91 6.44 -6.09 -0.37
CA THR A 91 5.24 -6.65 -1.00
C THR A 91 5.15 -6.24 -2.48
N ALA A 92 4.00 -6.50 -3.12
CA ALA A 92 3.75 -6.03 -4.47
C ALA A 92 3.63 -4.49 -4.55
N PRO A 93 4.21 -3.80 -5.55
CA PRO A 93 4.22 -2.34 -5.62
C PRO A 93 2.83 -1.68 -5.54
N GLU A 94 1.83 -2.27 -6.19
CA GLU A 94 0.43 -1.82 -6.23
C GLU A 94 -0.24 -1.77 -4.85
N ASN A 95 0.30 -2.44 -3.84
CA ASN A 95 -0.16 -2.32 -2.46
C ASN A 95 0.10 -0.92 -1.87
N ALA A 96 1.03 -0.15 -2.44
CA ALA A 96 1.34 1.21 -1.97
C ALA A 96 0.35 2.27 -2.48
N LEU A 97 -0.64 1.92 -3.32
CA LEU A 97 -1.55 2.88 -3.95
C LEU A 97 -2.26 3.82 -2.97
N ASP A 98 -2.76 3.29 -1.84
CA ASP A 98 -3.50 4.09 -0.87
C ASP A 98 -2.56 5.06 -0.13
N LEU A 99 -1.31 4.65 0.16
CA LEU A 99 -0.28 5.53 0.73
C LEU A 99 0.10 6.65 -0.25
N ILE A 100 0.22 6.34 -1.55
CA ILE A 100 0.44 7.36 -2.58
C ILE A 100 -0.76 8.30 -2.65
N GLY A 101 -1.98 7.78 -2.54
CA GLY A 101 -3.20 8.58 -2.46
C GLY A 101 -3.13 9.63 -1.35
N VAL A 102 -2.72 9.23 -0.14
CA VAL A 102 -2.51 10.15 1.00
C VAL A 102 -1.44 11.20 0.70
N LEU A 103 -0.33 10.78 0.10
CA LEU A 103 0.76 11.69 -0.26
C LEU A 103 0.31 12.75 -1.27
N VAL A 104 -0.43 12.33 -2.30
CA VAL A 104 -0.98 13.21 -3.36
C VAL A 104 -1.98 14.21 -2.77
N ASP A 105 -2.81 13.78 -1.82
CA ASP A 105 -3.75 14.68 -1.12
C ASP A 105 -3.02 15.77 -0.31
N THR A 106 -1.75 15.53 0.07
CA THR A 106 -0.90 16.49 0.77
C THR A 106 0.04 17.25 -0.20
N SER A 107 0.35 16.68 -1.36
CA SER A 107 1.35 17.19 -2.30
C SER A 107 1.11 16.65 -3.70
N ILE A 108 0.43 17.42 -4.55
CA ILE A 108 0.16 16.95 -5.92
C ILE A 108 1.43 16.70 -6.75
N ALA A 109 2.52 17.43 -6.47
CA ALA A 109 3.82 17.22 -7.11
C ALA A 109 4.39 15.80 -6.89
N ALA A 110 3.92 15.08 -5.87
CA ALA A 110 4.31 13.69 -5.63
C ALA A 110 3.84 12.73 -6.74
N CYS A 111 2.90 13.15 -7.59
CA CYS A 111 2.53 12.38 -8.78
C CYS A 111 3.69 12.25 -9.78
N ASN A 112 4.62 13.21 -9.79
CA ASN A 112 5.78 13.25 -10.68
C ASN A 112 6.98 12.45 -10.14
N ASP A 113 6.90 11.94 -8.91
CA ASP A 113 7.93 11.07 -8.36
C ASP A 113 7.91 9.71 -9.09
N LEU A 114 9.05 9.32 -9.66
CA LEU A 114 9.18 8.08 -10.43
C LEU A 114 8.71 6.85 -9.62
N VAL A 115 9.01 6.85 -8.32
CA VAL A 115 8.61 5.79 -7.39
C VAL A 115 7.10 5.59 -7.37
N ASN A 116 6.33 6.68 -7.44
CA ASN A 116 4.87 6.67 -7.40
C ASN A 116 4.29 6.37 -8.78
N TYR A 117 4.90 6.92 -9.83
CA TYR A 117 4.51 6.67 -11.22
C TYR A 117 4.57 5.18 -11.56
N GLU A 118 5.65 4.49 -11.18
CA GLU A 118 5.78 3.03 -11.37
C GLU A 118 4.65 2.23 -10.73
N VAL A 119 4.16 2.66 -9.56
CA VAL A 119 3.06 2.00 -8.86
C VAL A 119 1.75 2.20 -9.64
N PHE A 120 1.51 3.39 -10.19
CA PHE A 120 0.36 3.61 -11.06
C PHE A 120 0.42 2.74 -12.31
N ILE A 121 1.56 2.70 -13.02
CA ILE A 121 1.71 1.87 -14.22
C ILE A 121 1.47 0.40 -13.91
N LYS A 122 2.03 -0.11 -12.79
CA LYS A 122 1.82 -1.50 -12.38
C LYS A 122 0.36 -1.81 -12.05
N ALA A 123 -0.33 -0.88 -11.40
CA ALA A 123 -1.75 -1.05 -11.11
C ALA A 123 -2.65 -0.92 -12.35
N LEU A 124 -2.23 -0.10 -13.34
CA LEU A 124 -2.92 0.06 -14.62
C LEU A 124 -2.63 -1.07 -15.60
N SER A 125 -1.62 -1.92 -15.37
CA SER A 125 -1.37 -3.12 -16.20
C SER A 125 -2.34 -4.27 -15.90
N TYR A 126 -3.19 -4.13 -14.88
CA TYR A 126 -4.23 -5.13 -14.60
C TYR A 126 -5.39 -5.07 -15.61
N PRO A 127 -6.03 -6.22 -15.90
CA PRO A 127 -7.21 -6.26 -16.76
C PRO A 127 -8.38 -5.49 -16.12
N ARG A 128 -9.36 -5.10 -16.95
CA ARG A 128 -10.50 -4.24 -16.56
C ARG A 128 -11.40 -4.84 -15.48
N ASP A 129 -11.41 -6.17 -15.34
CA ASP A 129 -12.18 -6.91 -14.33
C ASP A 129 -11.47 -6.98 -12.97
N ASN A 130 -10.24 -6.47 -12.85
CA ASN A 130 -9.60 -6.32 -11.55
C ASN A 130 -10.37 -5.32 -10.68
N THR A 131 -11.04 -5.83 -9.65
CA THR A 131 -11.89 -5.03 -8.76
C THR A 131 -11.12 -4.37 -7.61
N PHE A 132 -9.84 -4.68 -7.44
CA PHE A 132 -9.06 -4.25 -6.28
C PHE A 132 -8.11 -3.09 -6.61
N TYR A 133 -7.10 -3.28 -7.46
CA TYR A 133 -6.07 -2.27 -7.72
C TYR A 133 -6.52 -1.23 -8.74
N LEU A 134 -7.17 -1.66 -9.83
CA LEU A 134 -7.50 -0.77 -10.93
C LEU A 134 -8.42 0.40 -10.53
N PRO A 135 -9.53 0.20 -9.77
CA PRO A 135 -10.38 1.30 -9.34
C PRO A 135 -9.65 2.30 -8.42
N ARG A 136 -8.77 1.81 -7.54
CA ARG A 136 -7.95 2.65 -6.65
C ARG A 136 -6.95 3.48 -7.44
N ALA A 137 -6.19 2.85 -8.34
CA ALA A 137 -5.24 3.53 -9.21
C ALA A 137 -5.92 4.61 -10.04
N ARG A 138 -7.06 4.30 -10.67
CA ARG A 138 -7.86 5.27 -11.42
C ARG A 138 -8.24 6.48 -10.58
N SER A 139 -8.70 6.27 -9.35
CA SER A 139 -9.06 7.36 -8.44
C SER A 139 -7.87 8.28 -8.14
N VAL A 140 -6.68 7.72 -7.87
CA VAL A 140 -5.48 8.52 -7.57
C VAL A 140 -4.95 9.21 -8.82
N VAL A 141 -4.85 8.51 -9.95
CA VAL A 141 -4.39 9.07 -11.24
C VAL A 141 -5.26 10.25 -11.66
N LYS A 142 -6.59 10.16 -11.53
CA LYS A 142 -7.50 11.29 -11.82
C LYS A 142 -7.20 12.52 -10.98
N ARG A 143 -6.81 12.35 -9.71
CA ARG A 143 -6.35 13.48 -8.88
C ARG A 143 -5.02 14.03 -9.40
N CYS A 144 -4.09 13.16 -9.75
CA CYS A 144 -2.79 13.52 -10.32
C CYS A 144 -2.89 14.27 -11.66
N LEU A 145 -3.93 14.02 -12.46
CA LEU A 145 -4.18 14.78 -13.70
C LEU A 145 -4.45 16.28 -13.49
N LYS A 146 -4.57 16.77 -12.26
CA LYS A 146 -4.58 18.23 -12.00
C LYS A 146 -3.17 18.84 -12.07
N ASP A 147 -2.13 18.03 -11.90
CA ASP A 147 -0.74 18.44 -12.13
C ASP A 147 -0.45 18.49 -13.63
N LYS A 148 0.24 19.55 -14.08
CA LYS A 148 0.46 19.79 -15.52
C LYS A 148 1.54 18.88 -16.09
N GLU A 149 2.57 18.58 -15.32
CA GLU A 149 3.68 17.73 -15.74
C GLU A 149 3.20 16.29 -15.79
N PHE A 150 2.58 15.80 -14.72
CA PHE A 150 1.99 14.46 -14.69
C PHE A 150 0.99 14.25 -15.83
N LYS A 151 0.11 15.23 -16.09
CA LYS A 151 -0.86 15.14 -17.19
C LYS A 151 -0.19 15.00 -18.55
N LYS A 152 0.89 15.76 -18.79
CA LYS A 152 1.61 15.71 -20.06
C LYS A 152 2.18 14.31 -20.27
N ASP A 153 2.83 13.76 -19.25
CA ASP A 153 3.47 12.44 -19.34
C ASP A 153 2.42 11.32 -19.43
N PHE A 154 1.34 11.42 -18.65
CA PHE A 154 0.26 10.43 -18.65
C PHE A 154 -0.51 10.37 -19.98
N LEU A 155 -0.53 11.45 -20.77
CA LEU A 155 -1.10 11.43 -22.11
C LEU A 155 -0.36 10.47 -23.05
N GLU A 156 0.92 10.19 -22.81
CA GLU A 156 1.72 9.26 -23.62
C GLU A 156 1.39 7.79 -23.30
N GLU A 157 0.80 7.51 -22.13
CA GLU A 157 0.48 6.15 -21.70
C GLU A 157 -0.60 5.47 -22.56
N GLN A 158 -1.44 6.26 -23.24
CA GLN A 158 -2.46 5.73 -24.16
C GLN A 158 -1.87 5.03 -25.41
N ASP A 159 -0.60 5.29 -25.71
CA ASP A 159 0.12 4.75 -26.87
C ASP A 159 1.20 3.72 -26.47
N LYS A 160 1.19 3.24 -25.22
CA LYS A 160 2.13 2.22 -24.75
C LYS A 160 1.90 0.86 -25.42
N SER A 161 2.97 0.07 -25.46
CA SER A 161 2.94 -1.30 -25.96
C SER A 161 2.17 -2.26 -25.06
N ASP A 162 2.06 -1.97 -23.76
CA ASP A 162 1.22 -2.75 -22.85
C ASP A 162 -0.25 -2.40 -23.10
N ALA A 163 -1.00 -3.37 -23.61
CA ALA A 163 -2.40 -3.18 -24.00
C ALA A 163 -3.30 -2.81 -22.82
N HIS A 164 -3.03 -3.31 -21.61
CA HIS A 164 -3.82 -2.98 -20.44
C HIS A 164 -3.54 -1.56 -19.96
N VAL A 165 -2.27 -1.17 -19.89
CA VAL A 165 -1.88 0.20 -19.56
C VAL A 165 -2.50 1.18 -20.55
N ALA A 166 -2.36 0.93 -21.86
CA ALA A 166 -2.93 1.77 -22.90
C ALA A 166 -4.46 1.86 -22.82
N ALA A 167 -5.16 0.73 -22.64
CA ALA A 167 -6.61 0.70 -22.54
C ALA A 167 -7.14 1.42 -21.29
N ASN A 168 -6.48 1.24 -20.14
CA ASN A 168 -6.87 1.86 -18.88
C ASN A 168 -6.53 3.35 -18.84
N ALA A 169 -5.36 3.75 -19.37
CA ALA A 169 -4.99 5.15 -19.55
C ALA A 169 -6.00 5.86 -20.48
N CYS A 170 -6.31 5.26 -21.63
CA CYS A 170 -7.32 5.78 -22.55
C CYS A 170 -8.68 6.00 -21.86
N GLN A 171 -9.15 5.02 -21.09
CA GLN A 171 -10.41 5.15 -20.36
C GLN A 171 -10.39 6.34 -19.39
N ILE A 172 -9.31 6.50 -18.61
CA ILE A 172 -9.17 7.62 -17.68
C ILE A 172 -9.19 8.96 -18.46
N LEU A 173 -8.41 9.07 -19.54
CA LEU A 173 -8.30 10.30 -20.33
C LEU A 173 -9.63 10.68 -21.00
N LEU A 174 -10.41 9.71 -21.46
CA LEU A 174 -11.75 9.94 -22.02
C LEU A 174 -12.73 10.43 -20.93
N GLU A 175 -12.73 9.80 -19.76
CA GLU A 175 -13.59 10.19 -18.64
C GLU A 175 -13.30 11.60 -18.14
N GLU A 176 -12.01 11.98 -18.11
CA GLU A 176 -11.58 13.33 -17.74
C GLU A 176 -11.65 14.33 -18.91
N LYS A 177 -12.18 13.91 -20.07
CA LYS A 177 -12.36 14.73 -21.28
C LYS A 177 -11.06 15.38 -21.80
N LEU A 178 -9.93 14.71 -21.58
CA LEU A 178 -8.61 15.15 -22.04
C LEU A 178 -8.31 14.73 -23.48
N VAL A 179 -8.98 13.67 -23.96
CA VAL A 179 -8.92 13.20 -25.35
C VAL A 179 -10.34 12.94 -25.86
N LYS A 180 -10.53 12.99 -27.19
CA LYS A 180 -11.84 12.72 -27.84
C LYS A 180 -12.02 11.26 -28.23
N SER A 181 -10.92 10.56 -28.50
CA SER A 181 -10.86 9.15 -28.88
C SER A 181 -9.47 8.62 -28.56
N CYS A 182 -9.35 7.31 -28.31
CA CYS A 182 -8.06 6.64 -28.31
C CYS A 182 -8.12 5.27 -28.97
N LYS A 183 -7.00 4.89 -29.59
CA LYS A 183 -6.88 3.67 -30.41
C LYS A 183 -6.87 2.40 -29.57
N GLY A 184 -6.40 2.47 -28.32
CA GLY A 184 -6.32 1.33 -27.38
C GLY A 184 -7.62 1.00 -26.64
N GLY A 185 -8.76 1.60 -27.00
CA GLY A 185 -10.02 1.46 -26.26
C GLY A 185 -10.89 0.24 -26.62
N LYS A 186 -10.47 -0.60 -27.58
CA LYS A 186 -11.25 -1.77 -28.05
C LYS A 186 -11.09 -2.97 -27.13
#